data_AF-A0AAD8T8E6-F1
#
_entry.id   AF-A0AAD8T8E6-F1
#
_cell.length_a   1.000
_cell.length_b   1.000
_cell.length_c   1.000
_cell.angle_alpha   90.00
_cell.angle_beta   90.00
_cell.angle_gamma   90.00
#
_symmetry.space_group_name_H-M   'P 1'
#
loop_
_entity.id
_entity.type
_entity.pdbx_description
1 polymer ?
#
loop_
_entity_poly.entity_id
_entity_poly.type
_entity_poly.pdbx_seq_one_letter_code
_entity_poly.pdbx_strand_id
1 'polypeptide(L)'
;MNRLKLMCEDRLCKSIDVETVTTTYVLANQHDCEHLKNACLEFISSSTEVTDAVVESQGFKHVLASWSLLEKRRGNKVAQK
;
A
#
# COMPACT_ATOMS: atom_id res chain seq x y z
N MET A 1 20.11 -1.22 10.01
CA MET A 1 19.14 -0.18 9.63
C MET A 1 19.85 1.13 9.32
N ASN A 2 19.43 1.84 8.26
CA ASN A 2 19.92 3.18 7.96
C ASN A 2 19.11 4.20 8.78
N ARG A 3 19.77 5.06 9.59
CA ARG A 3 19.09 6.02 10.49
C ARG A 3 18.08 6.90 9.75
N LEU A 4 18.41 7.30 8.51
CA LEU A 4 17.52 8.12 7.69
C LEU A 4 16.24 7.36 7.31
N LYS A 5 16.35 6.06 7.03
CA LYS A 5 15.19 5.20 6.71
C LYS A 5 14.20 5.16 7.87
N LEU A 6 14.70 4.92 9.10
CA LEU A 6 13.87 4.91 10.30
C LEU A 6 13.17 6.25 10.57
N MET A 7 13.87 7.37 10.35
CA MET A 7 13.27 8.71 10.51
C MET A 7 12.16 8.97 9.47
N CYS A 8 12.34 8.49 8.23
CA CYS A 8 11.30 8.56 7.21
C CYS A 8 10.10 7.68 7.57
N GLU A 9 10.35 6.45 8.06
CA GLU A 9 9.29 5.54 8.50
C GLU A 9 8.46 6.14 9.64
N ASP A 10 9.08 6.72 10.66
CA ASP A 10 8.37 7.39 11.77
C ASP A 10 7.53 8.59 11.29
N ARG A 11 8.09 9.44 10.41
CA ARG A 11 7.33 10.57 9.85
C ARG A 11 6.15 10.11 9.00
N LEU A 12 6.34 9.08 8.18
CA LEU A 12 5.28 8.55 7.33
C LEU A 12 4.19 7.88 8.17
N CYS A 13 4.56 7.17 9.23
CA CYS A 13 3.63 6.54 10.16
C CYS A 13 2.66 7.57 10.79
N LYS A 14 3.16 8.75 11.14
CA LYS A 14 2.36 9.86 11.68
C LYS A 14 1.45 10.54 10.67
N SER A 15 1.65 10.30 9.37
CA SER A 15 0.85 10.86 8.28
C SER A 15 -0.12 9.86 7.64
N ILE A 16 -0.26 8.68 8.24
CA ILE A 16 -1.20 7.66 7.77
C ILE A 16 -2.62 8.15 8.02
N ASP A 17 -3.41 8.14 6.95
CA ASP A 17 -4.84 8.40 6.94
C ASP A 17 -5.50 7.50 5.89
N VAL A 18 -6.84 7.44 5.87
CA VAL A 18 -7.62 6.59 4.96
C VAL A 18 -7.20 6.77 3.49
N GLU A 19 -6.97 8.01 3.04
CA GLU A 19 -6.57 8.28 1.65
C GLU A 19 -5.11 7.95 1.35
N THR A 20 -4.23 7.98 2.36
CA THR A 20 -2.77 7.86 2.18
C THR A 20 -2.23 6.48 2.53
N VAL A 21 -2.96 5.68 3.32
CA VAL A 21 -2.49 4.40 3.86
C VAL A 21 -2.19 3.39 2.75
N THR A 22 -2.97 3.36 1.68
CA THR A 22 -2.74 2.43 0.57
C THR A 22 -1.42 2.74 -0.15
N THR A 23 -1.19 4.00 -0.52
CA THR A 23 0.05 4.40 -1.21
C THR A 23 1.26 4.21 -0.29
N THR A 24 1.12 4.55 1.00
CA THR A 24 2.17 4.38 2.00
C THR A 24 2.52 2.91 2.19
N TYR A 25 1.53 2.02 2.23
CA TYR A 25 1.73 0.57 2.31
C TYR A 25 2.49 0.04 1.08
N VAL A 26 2.10 0.45 -0.13
CA VAL A 26 2.79 0.03 -1.36
C VAL A 26 4.26 0.45 -1.35
N LEU A 27 4.54 1.69 -0.95
CA LEU A 27 5.91 2.19 -0.81
C LEU A 27 6.70 1.42 0.26
N ALA A 28 6.09 1.16 1.42
CA ALA A 28 6.71 0.41 2.48
C ALA A 28 7.05 -1.02 2.05
N ASN A 29 6.16 -1.67 1.30
CA ASN A 29 6.39 -2.99 0.75
C ASN A 29 7.48 -3.00 -0.33
N GLN A 30 7.50 -2.00 -1.22
CA GLN A 30 8.49 -1.90 -2.29
C GLN A 30 9.92 -1.62 -1.77
N HIS A 31 10.05 -0.93 -0.64
CA HIS A 31 11.33 -0.55 -0.06
C HIS A 31 11.75 -1.40 1.16
N ASP A 32 11.04 -2.49 1.44
CA ASP A 32 11.27 -3.36 2.60
C ASP A 32 11.34 -2.56 3.93
N CYS A 33 10.41 -1.62 4.11
CA CYS A 33 10.24 -0.82 5.33
C CYS A 33 9.27 -1.53 6.26
N GLU A 34 9.74 -2.53 7.01
CA GLU A 34 8.86 -3.41 7.81
C GLU A 34 8.07 -2.66 8.89
N HIS A 35 8.66 -1.66 9.55
CA HIS A 35 7.98 -0.94 10.62
C HIS A 35 6.82 -0.10 10.05
N LEU A 36 7.08 0.64 8.97
CA LEU A 36 6.02 1.38 8.27
C LEU A 36 4.94 0.47 7.67
N LYS A 37 5.34 -0.70 7.14
CA LYS A 37 4.41 -1.69 6.60
C LYS A 37 3.45 -2.19 7.70
N ASN A 38 3.99 -2.55 8.86
CA ASN A 38 3.17 -2.98 9.98
C ASN A 38 2.24 -1.88 10.47
N ALA A 39 2.72 -0.64 10.61
CA ALA A 39 1.88 0.49 11.01
C ALA A 39 0.70 0.72 10.05
N CYS A 40 0.92 0.57 8.74
CA CYS A 40 -0.17 0.65 7.77
C CYS A 40 -1.21 -0.48 7.96
N LEU A 41 -0.76 -1.71 8.23
CA LEU A 41 -1.65 -2.84 8.46
C LEU A 41 -2.44 -2.70 9.77
N GLU A 42 -1.79 -2.21 10.84
CA GLU A 42 -2.44 -1.91 12.11
C GLU A 42 -3.49 -0.81 11.95
N PHE A 43 -3.20 0.24 11.17
CA PHE A 43 -4.18 1.29 10.88
C PHE A 43 -5.38 0.75 10.11
N ILE A 44 -5.17 0.00 9.03
CA ILE A 44 -6.26 -0.59 8.23
C ILE A 44 -7.13 -1.50 9.13
N SER A 45 -6.48 -2.32 9.96
CA SER A 45 -7.16 -3.29 10.82
C SER A 45 -7.69 -2.71 12.13
N SER A 46 -7.57 -1.39 12.34
CA SER A 46 -7.95 -0.74 13.60
C SER A 46 -9.46 -0.79 13.87
N SER A 47 -10.27 -0.76 12.81
CA SER A 47 -11.73 -0.90 12.87
C SER A 47 -12.30 -1.29 11.51
N THR A 48 -13.50 -1.88 11.54
CA THR A 48 -14.25 -2.18 10.31
C THR A 48 -14.56 -0.92 9.52
N GLU A 49 -14.91 0.18 10.19
CA GLU A 49 -15.22 1.47 9.55
C GLU A 49 -14.01 2.01 8.77
N VAL A 50 -12.81 1.94 9.36
CA VAL A 50 -11.56 2.33 8.68
C VAL A 50 -11.27 1.38 7.51
N THR A 51 -11.44 0.07 7.70
CA THR A 51 -11.23 -0.90 6.61
C THR A 51 -12.15 -0.59 5.42
N ASP A 52 -13.45 -0.39 5.67
CA ASP A 52 -14.43 -0.08 4.63
C ASP A 52 -14.11 1.26 3.94
N ALA A 53 -13.71 2.28 4.72
CA ALA A 53 -13.32 3.57 4.17
C ALA A 53 -12.07 3.46 3.28
N VAL A 54 -11.07 2.65 3.67
CA VAL A 54 -9.88 2.40 2.86
C VAL A 54 -10.24 1.67 1.56
N VAL A 55 -11.12 0.67 1.62
CA VAL A 55 -11.59 -0.06 0.44
C VAL A 55 -12.31 0.86 -0.54
N GLU A 56 -13.07 1.83 -0.03
CA GLU A 56 -13.76 2.83 -0.85
C GLU A 56 -12.86 3.97 -1.34
N SER A 57 -11.68 4.15 -0.74
CA SER A 57 -10.73 5.21 -1.11
C SER A 57 -10.26 5.09 -2.57
N GLN A 58 -9.91 6.23 -3.17
CA GLN A 58 -9.34 6.25 -4.51
C GLN A 58 -7.96 5.58 -4.54
N GLY A 59 -7.20 5.69 -3.45
CA GLY A 59 -5.89 5.04 -3.31
C GLY A 59 -5.97 3.53 -3.49
N PHE A 60 -6.91 2.87 -2.81
CA PHE A 60 -7.11 1.42 -2.92
C PHE A 60 -7.61 0.99 -4.30
N LYS A 61 -8.62 1.69 -4.84
CA LYS A 61 -9.17 1.45 -6.19
C LYS A 61 -8.09 1.57 -7.27
N HIS A 62 -7.19 2.56 -7.16
CA HIS A 62 -6.08 2.75 -8.09
C HIS A 62 -5.09 1.57 -8.07
N VAL A 63 -4.77 1.05 -6.88
CA VAL A 63 -3.88 -0.10 -6.74
C VAL A 63 -4.51 -1.37 -7.34
N LEU A 64 -5.80 -1.62 -7.07
CA LEU A 64 -6.53 -2.74 -7.66
C LEU A 64 -6.57 -2.65 -9.19
N ALA A 65 -6.86 -1.47 -9.75
CA ALA A 65 -6.86 -1.27 -11.19
C ALA A 65 -5.47 -1.53 -11.80
N SER A 66 -4.41 -1.05 -11.14
CA SER A 66 -3.03 -1.30 -11.54
C SER A 66 -2.71 -2.80 -11.54
N TRP A 67 -3.15 -3.55 -10.52
CA TRP A 67 -3.01 -5.00 -10.44
C TRP A 67 -3.73 -5.71 -11.59
N SER A 68 -5.00 -5.38 -11.86
CA SER A 68 -5.77 -5.96 -12.97
C SER A 68 -5.12 -5.69 -14.34
N LEU A 69 -4.48 -4.53 -14.53
CA LEU A 69 -3.72 -4.22 -15.75
C LEU A 69 -2.44 -5.05 -15.86
N LEU A 70 -1.80 -5.40 -14.76
CA LEU A 70 -0.62 -6.28 -14.75
C LEU A 70 -1.00 -7.73 -15.07
N GLU A 71 -2.16 -8.20 -14.59
CA GLU A 71 -2.66 -9.55 -14.88
C GLU A 71 -3.04 -9.72 -16.36
N LYS A 72 -3.75 -8.73 -16.94
CA LYS A 72 -4.02 -8.71 -18.39
C LYS A 72 -2.73 -8.68 -19.22
N ARG A 73 -1.70 -7.96 -18.76
CA ARG A 73 -0.37 -7.97 -19.38
C ARG A 73 0.35 -9.31 -19.25
N ARG A 74 0.15 -10.06 -18.16
CA ARG A 74 0.65 -11.43 -18.01
C ARG A 74 -0.07 -12.40 -18.95
N GLY A 75 -1.38 -12.27 -19.12
CA GLY A 75 -2.16 -13.07 -20.07
C GLY A 75 -1.77 -12.85 -21.53
N ASN A 76 -1.51 -11.60 -21.94
CA ASN A 76 -1.13 -11.28 -23.32
C ASN A 76 0.26 -11.78 -23.73
N LYS A 77 1.12 -12.20 -22.80
CA LYS A 77 2.43 -12.83 -23.12
C LYS A 77 2.33 -14.33 -23.42
N VAL A 78 1.23 -14.99 -23.06
CA VAL A 78 1.05 -16.45 -23.30
C VAL A 78 0.57 -16.73 -24.73
N ALA A 79 0.02 -15.74 -25.43
CA ALA A 79 -0.46 -15.86 -26.81
C ALA A 79 0.61 -15.59 -27.91
N GLN A 80 1.88 -15.40 -27.54
CA GLN A 80 2.99 -15.15 -28.47
C GLN A 80 4.05 -16.27 -28.51
N LYS A 81 3.71 -17.49 -28.06
CA LYS A 81 4.58 -18.66 -28.24
C LYS A 81 3.89 -19.75 -29.06
#